data_AF-A0A9J5XKI1-F1
#
_entry.id   AF-A0A9J5XKI1-F1
#
_cell.length_a   1.000
_cell.length_b   1.000
_cell.length_c   1.000
_cell.angle_alpha   90.00
_cell.angle_beta   90.00
_cell.angle_gamma   90.00
#
_symmetry.space_group_name_H-M   'P 1'
#
loop_
_entity.id
_entity.type
_entity.pdbx_description
1 polymer ?
#
loop_
_entity_poly.entity_id
_entity_poly.type
_entity_poly.pdbx_seq_one_letter_code
_entity_poly.pdbx_strand_id
1 'polypeptide(L)'
;MQTIDAGTTGIFFVDGPGGTGKTYLYRALLANVRSRGMIGLATATSGVAASILPGGRTAHSRFEIPLQTNESTMTNMSKQSGAAKLIRKAK
;
A
#
# COMPACT_ATOMS: atom_id res chain seq x y z
N MET A 1 10.29 -9.62 -6.88
CA MET A 1 9.79 -9.42 -8.26
C MET A 1 9.24 -10.70 -8.86
N GLN A 2 9.90 -11.84 -8.65
CA GLN A 2 9.43 -13.14 -9.12
C GLN A 2 7.95 -13.46 -8.82
N THR A 3 7.42 -13.12 -7.64
CA THR A 3 5.99 -13.33 -7.33
C THR A 3 5.06 -12.53 -8.25
N ILE A 4 5.42 -11.26 -8.51
CA ILE A 4 4.70 -10.39 -9.43
C ILE A 4 4.80 -10.93 -10.86
N ASP A 5 6.00 -11.37 -11.27
CA ASP A 5 6.26 -11.91 -12.60
C ASP A 5 5.52 -13.25 -12.85
N ALA A 6 5.47 -14.11 -11.83
CA ALA A 6 4.76 -15.38 -11.87
C ALA A 6 3.24 -15.22 -11.67
N GLY A 7 2.75 -14.01 -11.39
CA GLY A 7 1.34 -13.76 -11.07
C GLY A 7 0.88 -14.46 -9.78
N THR A 8 1.80 -14.82 -8.89
CA THR A 8 1.52 -15.46 -7.62
C THR A 8 1.51 -14.46 -6.48
N THR A 9 0.72 -14.76 -5.44
CA THR A 9 0.67 -13.94 -4.23
C THR A 9 1.83 -14.28 -3.30
N GLY A 10 2.47 -13.25 -2.75
CA GLY A 10 3.49 -13.40 -1.71
C GLY A 10 3.35 -12.32 -0.65
N ILE A 11 3.60 -12.68 0.60
CA ILE A 11 3.63 -11.76 1.73
C ILE A 11 5.06 -11.73 2.25
N PHE A 12 5.61 -10.53 2.37
CA PHE A 12 6.98 -10.31 2.82
C PHE A 12 6.98 -9.31 3.98
N PHE A 13 7.76 -9.61 5.01
CA PHE A 13 8.02 -8.70 6.12
C PHE A 13 9.49 -8.28 6.07
N VAL A 14 9.74 -6.98 6.02
CA VAL A 14 11.10 -6.42 5.98
C VAL A 14 11.29 -5.57 7.24
N ASP A 15 12.21 -6.03 8.10
CA ASP A 15 12.58 -5.34 9.32
C ASP A 15 14.07 -4.99 9.33
N GLY A 16 14.42 -4.00 10.15
CA GLY A 16 15.81 -3.63 10.40
C GLY A 16 15.90 -2.36 11.25
N PRO A 17 17.08 -2.06 11.83
CA PRO A 17 17.30 -0.83 12.60
C PRO A 17 17.03 0.47 11.83
N GLY A 18 16.98 1.59 12.55
CA GLY A 18 16.95 2.92 11.95
C GLY A 18 18.11 3.13 10.96
N GLY A 19 17.86 3.86 9.86
CA GLY A 19 18.90 4.17 8.88
C GLY A 19 19.25 3.08 7.86
N THR A 20 18.66 1.87 7.96
CA THR A 20 18.94 0.74 7.05
C THR A 20 18.33 0.85 5.64
N GLY A 21 17.72 1.97 5.28
CA GLY A 21 17.20 2.17 3.92
C GLY A 21 15.89 1.46 3.59
N LYS A 22 15.12 0.93 4.56
CA LYS A 22 13.80 0.31 4.31
C LYS A 22 12.86 1.19 3.46
N THR A 23 12.81 2.49 3.76
CA THR A 23 12.03 3.45 2.98
C THR A 23 12.50 3.55 1.54
N TYR A 24 13.82 3.53 1.31
CA TYR A 24 14.39 3.51 -0.02
C TYR A 24 14.01 2.23 -0.76
N LEU A 25 14.10 1.08 -0.10
CA LEU A 25 13.67 -0.21 -0.65
C LEU A 25 12.20 -0.16 -1.10
N TYR A 26 11.29 0.31 -0.25
CA TYR A 26 9.87 0.42 -0.62
C TYR A 26 9.65 1.37 -1.81
N ARG A 27 10.39 2.47 -1.91
CA ARG A 27 10.35 3.37 -3.08
C ARG A 27 10.87 2.69 -4.34
N ALA A 28 11.95 1.93 -4.26
CA ALA A 28 12.53 1.19 -5.38
C ALA A 28 11.57 0.10 -5.90
N LEU A 29 10.97 -0.66 -4.98
CA LEU A 29 9.94 -1.66 -5.32
C LEU A 29 8.74 -1.02 -6.01
N LEU A 30 8.23 0.09 -5.46
CA LEU A 30 7.10 0.81 -6.01
C LEU A 30 7.40 1.40 -7.40
N ALA A 31 8.60 1.98 -7.57
CA ALA A 31 9.05 2.51 -8.85
C ALA A 31 9.16 1.39 -9.89
N ASN A 32 9.72 0.23 -9.53
CA ASN A 32 9.85 -0.90 -10.43
C ASN A 32 8.48 -1.43 -10.88
N VAL A 33 7.53 -1.64 -9.96
CA VAL A 33 6.15 -2.05 -10.30
C VAL A 33 5.49 -1.04 -11.24
N ARG A 34 5.55 0.25 -10.92
CA ARG A 34 4.89 1.31 -11.70
C ARG A 34 5.56 1.57 -13.04
N SER A 35 6.88 1.39 -13.15
CA SER A 35 7.60 1.52 -14.42
C SER A 35 7.14 0.51 -15.48
N ARG A 36 6.54 -0.60 -15.04
CA ARG A 36 5.95 -1.63 -15.90
C ARG A 36 4.47 -1.38 -16.21
N GLY A 37 3.94 -0.20 -15.89
CA GLY A 37 2.54 0.16 -16.07
C GLY A 37 1.56 -0.49 -15.08
N MET A 38 2.07 -1.17 -14.04
CA MET A 38 1.24 -1.82 -13.02
C MET A 38 0.87 -0.86 -11.87
N ILE A 39 -0.19 -1.19 -11.15
CA ILE A 39 -0.71 -0.37 -10.04
C ILE A 39 -0.12 -0.88 -8.72
N GLY A 40 0.88 -0.17 -8.20
CA GLY A 40 1.38 -0.36 -6.84
C GLY A 40 0.70 0.59 -5.84
N LEU A 41 0.08 0.03 -4.79
CA LEU A 41 -0.56 0.79 -3.71
C LEU A 41 0.40 0.99 -2.53
N ALA A 42 0.90 2.21 -2.37
CA ALA A 42 1.69 2.58 -1.20
C ALA A 42 0.77 3.04 -0.06
N THR A 43 0.92 2.38 1.09
CA THR A 43 0.17 2.66 2.30
C THR A 43 1.11 2.72 3.51
N ALA A 44 0.85 3.65 4.44
CA ALA A 44 1.55 3.73 5.71
C ALA A 44 0.58 4.03 6.86
N THR A 45 1.03 3.89 8.11
CA THR A 45 0.21 4.20 9.30
C THR A 45 0.17 5.70 9.59
N SER A 46 1.31 6.38 9.49
CA SER A 46 1.46 7.83 9.68
C SER A 46 1.36 8.61 8.37
N GLY A 47 0.81 9.83 8.44
CA GLY A 47 0.76 10.77 7.32
C GLY A 47 2.16 11.15 6.82
N VAL A 48 3.14 11.31 7.71
CA VAL A 48 4.53 11.64 7.34
C VAL A 48 5.15 10.49 6.53
N ALA A 49 4.99 9.25 7.01
CA ALA A 49 5.47 8.07 6.30
C ALA A 49 4.79 7.88 4.95
N ALA A 50 3.47 8.13 4.87
CA ALA A 50 2.72 8.09 3.61
C ALA A 50 3.23 9.13 2.61
N SER A 51 3.53 10.36 3.07
CA SER A 51 4.04 11.45 2.23
C SER A 51 5.40 11.15 1.59
N ILE A 52 6.24 10.37 2.29
CA ILE A 52 7.56 9.98 1.76
C ILE A 52 7.45 8.97 0.61
N LEU A 53 6.37 8.19 0.55
CA LEU A 53 6.13 7.23 -0.52
C LEU A 53 5.42 7.93 -1.70
N PRO A 54 5.90 7.82 -2.95
CA PRO A 54 5.22 8.41 -4.10
C PRO A 54 3.76 7.95 -4.23
N GLY A 55 2.81 8.87 -4.22
CA GLY A 55 1.37 8.55 -4.25
C GLY A 55 0.89 7.74 -3.02
N GLY A 56 1.65 7.79 -1.93
CA GLY A 56 1.33 7.14 -0.67
C GLY A 56 0.09 7.75 -0.02
N ARG A 57 -0.64 6.90 0.71
CA ARG A 57 -1.77 7.30 1.54
C ARG A 57 -1.68 6.62 2.88
N THR A 58 -2.33 7.17 3.90
CA THR A 58 -2.48 6.45 5.17
C THR A 58 -3.41 5.25 4.98
N ALA A 59 -3.30 4.22 5.82
CA ALA A 59 -4.23 3.08 5.80
C ALA A 59 -5.69 3.56 5.92
N HIS A 60 -5.94 4.51 6.83
CA HIS A 60 -7.24 5.16 7.01
C HIS A 60 -7.80 5.74 5.72
N SER A 61 -7.01 6.54 4.99
CA SER A 61 -7.48 7.18 3.75
C SER A 61 -7.47 6.25 2.52
N ARG A 62 -6.63 5.21 2.50
CA ARG A 62 -6.59 4.24 1.39
C ARG A 62 -7.77 3.28 1.43
N PHE A 63 -8.14 2.84 2.64
CA PHE A 63 -9.13 1.81 2.86
C PHE A 63 -10.42 2.33 3.49
N GLU A 64 -10.55 3.65 3.66
CA GLU A 64 -11.71 4.30 4.30
C GLU A 64 -12.01 3.72 5.68
N ILE A 65 -10.95 3.47 6.46
CA ILE A 65 -11.05 3.04 7.85
C ILE A 65 -11.38 4.28 8.70
N PRO A 66 -12.47 4.27 9.48
CA PRO A 66 -12.78 5.35 10.40
C PRO A 66 -11.63 5.62 11.37
N LEU A 67 -11.41 6.88 11.76
CA LEU A 67 -10.36 7.23 12.74
C LEU A 67 -10.72 6.78 14.16
N GLN A 68 -12.01 6.76 14.47
CA GLN A 68 -12.54 6.22 15.72
C GLN A 68 -13.05 4.82 15.43
N THR A 69 -12.34 3.82 15.94
CA THR A 69 -12.66 2.40 15.72
C THR A 69 -13.00 1.71 17.03
N ASN A 70 -13.96 0.80 16.97
CA ASN A 70 -14.29 -0.19 17.99
C ASN A 70 -14.32 -1.59 17.36
N GLU A 71 -14.66 -2.62 18.13
CA GLU A 71 -14.66 -4.02 17.68
C GLU A 71 -15.64 -4.33 16.53
N SER A 72 -16.67 -3.50 16.34
CA SER A 72 -17.65 -3.64 15.25
C SER A 72 -17.42 -2.67 14.09
N THR A 73 -16.37 -1.86 14.14
CA THR A 73 -16.10 -0.87 13.10
C THR A 73 -15.64 -1.54 11.82
N MET A 74 -16.33 -1.23 10.72
CA MET A 74 -16.00 -1.68 9.38
C MET A 74 -15.55 -0.51 8.51
N THR A 75 -14.89 -0.80 7.39
CA THR A 75 -14.53 0.22 6.41
C THR A 75 -15.78 0.79 5.75
N ASN A 76 -15.82 2.11 5.47
CA ASN A 76 -16.94 2.72 4.74
C ASN A 76 -16.89 2.51 3.22
N MET A 77 -15.89 1.77 2.73
CA MET A 77 -15.66 1.58 1.32
C MET A 77 -16.77 0.76 0.65
N SER A 78 -17.49 1.41 -0.27
CA SER A 78 -18.42 0.70 -1.17
C SER A 78 -17.67 -0.22 -2.14
N LYS A 79 -18.22 -1.42 -2.38
CA LYS A 79 -17.71 -2.39 -3.36
C LYS A 79 -17.62 -1.83 -4.78
N GLN A 80 -18.47 -0.85 -5.10
CA GLN A 80 -18.56 -0.21 -6.42
C GLN A 80 -17.74 1.09 -6.50
N SER A 81 -17.11 1.50 -5.40
CA SER A 81 -16.30 2.72 -5.37
C SER A 81 -15.09 2.64 -6.30
N GLY A 82 -14.60 3.81 -6.73
CA GLY A 82 -13.35 3.90 -7.47
C GLY A 82 -12.15 3.36 -6.69
N ALA A 83 -12.15 3.53 -5.36
CA ALA A 83 -11.11 3.01 -4.48
C ALA A 83 -11.09 1.47 -4.46
N ALA A 84 -12.25 0.83 -4.33
CA ALA A 84 -12.36 -0.63 -4.42
C ALA A 84 -11.91 -1.15 -5.79
N LYS A 85 -12.30 -0.48 -6.88
CA LYS A 85 -11.85 -0.81 -8.23
C LYS A 85 -10.33 -0.70 -8.38
N LEU A 86 -9.71 0.28 -7.73
CA LEU A 86 -8.26 0.47 -7.72
C LEU A 86 -7.55 -0.67 -6.97
N ILE A 87 -8.06 -1.06 -5.79
CA ILE A 87 -7.53 -2.19 -5.00
C ILE A 87 -7.59 -3.49 -5.81
N ARG A 88 -8.73 -3.76 -6.46
CA ARG A 88 -8.88 -4.97 -7.30
C ARG A 88 -7.92 -5.02 -8.49
N LYS A 89 -7.50 -3.87 -9.01
CA LYS A 89 -6.57 -3.76 -10.14
C LYS A 89 -5.09 -3.70 -9.72
N ALA A 90 -4.82 -3.54 -8.43
CA ALA A 90 -3.45 -3.47 -7.92
C ALA A 90 -2.70 -4.80 -8.12
N LYS A 91 -1.37 -4.70 -8.21
CA LYS A 91 -0.45 -5.82 -8.40
C LYS A 91 0.62 -5.83 -7.32
#